data_AF-J7H562-F1
#
_entry.id   AF-J7H562-F1
#
_cell.length_a   1.000
_cell.length_b   1.000
_cell.length_c   1.000
_cell.angle_alpha   90.00
_cell.angle_beta   90.00
_cell.angle_gamma   90.00
#
_symmetry.space_group_name_H-M   'P 1'
#
loop_
_entity.id
_entity.type
_entity.pdbx_description
1 polymer ?
#
loop_
_entity_poly.entity_id
_entity_poly.type
_entity_poly.pdbx_seq_one_letter_code
_entity_poly.pdbx_strand_id
1 'polypeptide(L)'
;TDMIKGKQGRFRQNLLGKRVDYSGRSVIVVGPQLKLHQCGLPKQMALELFKPFVMKRLVDLNHAQNIKSAKRMVERARPVVWDVLEEVIAEHPVLLNRAPTLHRLGIQAFEPQLVEGKAIQIHPLVCTAFNADFDGDQMAVHLPLSAEAQAEARILMLSSNNILSPANGRPITSPTQDMVLGLYHLTMIRDGELGEGRAFSSLAEAIMAHDQHSVSLQAKIKIRLDGSGKTVETTLGRALFNEALPADFPFVDLDVTKKQLGTIVDRLAEFYPKVVVAATLDALKSLGFHWATRAGITIGIEDVVTPPRKKEILESYETQADKVQSQYEKGLITDDERRQELIEIWTKATAEVGKEMEENFPRLNPVWMMVFSGARGNMMQIRQIRGMRGLM
;
A
#
# COMPACT_ATOMS: atom_id res chain seq x y z
N THR A 1 44.70 -18.93 -9.72
CA THR A 1 44.19 -18.06 -8.63
C THR A 1 42.87 -17.40 -8.99
N ASP A 2 42.64 -17.08 -10.26
CA ASP A 2 41.42 -16.41 -10.74
C ASP A 2 40.15 -17.27 -10.73
N MET A 3 40.26 -18.61 -10.81
CA MET A 3 39.09 -19.50 -10.67
C MET A 3 38.45 -19.44 -9.26
N ILE A 4 39.20 -18.99 -8.27
CA ILE A 4 38.78 -18.97 -6.86
C ILE A 4 38.32 -17.56 -6.46
N LYS A 5 38.98 -16.52 -7.01
CA LYS A 5 38.74 -15.10 -6.68
C LYS A 5 37.82 -14.44 -7.72
N GLY A 6 37.28 -13.27 -7.38
CA GLY A 6 36.41 -12.48 -8.28
C GLY A 6 34.92 -12.86 -8.22
N LYS A 7 34.08 -12.10 -8.94
CA LYS A 7 32.61 -12.26 -8.94
C LYS A 7 32.15 -13.59 -9.54
N GLN A 8 32.87 -14.08 -10.56
CA GLN A 8 32.66 -15.38 -11.18
C GLN A 8 33.50 -16.50 -10.56
N GLY A 9 34.27 -16.20 -9.50
CA GLY A 9 35.06 -17.20 -8.79
C GLY A 9 34.18 -18.18 -8.02
N ARG A 10 34.68 -19.40 -7.81
CA ARG A 10 33.95 -20.49 -7.15
C ARG A 10 33.31 -20.11 -5.81
N PHE A 11 33.96 -19.26 -5.01
CA PHE A 11 33.43 -18.84 -3.71
C PHE A 11 32.12 -18.06 -3.83
N ARG A 12 32.08 -17.02 -4.66
CA ARG A 12 30.90 -16.15 -4.78
C ARG A 12 29.80 -16.79 -5.62
N GLN A 13 30.15 -17.43 -6.73
CA GLN A 13 29.16 -17.91 -7.68
C GLN A 13 28.58 -19.28 -7.35
N ASN A 14 29.36 -20.19 -6.74
CA ASN A 14 28.96 -21.60 -6.60
C ASN A 14 28.79 -22.05 -5.13
N LEU A 15 29.58 -21.50 -4.21
CA LEU A 15 29.46 -21.84 -2.80
C LEU A 15 28.36 -21.02 -2.12
N LEU A 16 28.34 -19.72 -2.36
CA LEU A 16 27.32 -18.81 -1.80
C LEU A 16 26.08 -18.69 -2.72
N GLY A 17 26.28 -18.65 -4.03
CA GLY A 17 25.21 -18.76 -5.01
C GLY A 17 24.97 -20.22 -5.38
N LYS A 18 23.75 -20.72 -5.19
CA LYS A 18 23.36 -22.04 -5.70
C LYS A 18 22.01 -21.96 -6.37
N ARG A 19 21.88 -22.62 -7.52
CA ARG A 19 20.57 -22.92 -8.09
C ARG A 19 19.95 -24.02 -7.25
N VAL A 20 18.67 -23.88 -6.95
CA VAL A 20 17.94 -24.77 -6.06
C VAL A 20 16.73 -25.34 -6.79
N ASP A 21 16.48 -26.62 -6.58
CA ASP A 21 15.25 -27.29 -7.02
C ASP A 21 14.05 -26.81 -6.17
N TYR A 22 12.84 -27.21 -6.54
CA TYR A 22 11.59 -26.79 -5.89
C TYR A 22 11.43 -25.26 -5.82
N SER A 23 11.80 -24.61 -6.91
CA SER A 23 11.65 -23.17 -7.09
C SER A 23 10.92 -22.83 -8.38
N GLY A 24 10.22 -21.70 -8.38
CA GLY A 24 9.47 -21.18 -9.52
C GLY A 24 9.60 -19.66 -9.60
N ARG A 25 9.27 -19.07 -10.75
CA ARG A 25 9.20 -17.61 -10.92
C ARG A 25 8.03 -17.25 -11.80
N SER A 26 7.30 -16.19 -11.43
CA SER A 26 6.30 -15.59 -12.31
C SER A 26 6.14 -14.10 -12.01
N VAL A 27 5.42 -13.42 -12.89
CA VAL A 27 4.98 -12.04 -12.73
C VAL A 27 4.01 -11.95 -11.56
N ILE A 28 4.10 -10.88 -10.78
CA ILE A 28 3.18 -10.61 -9.68
C ILE A 28 2.01 -9.76 -10.14
N VAL A 29 0.85 -10.01 -9.55
CA VAL A 29 -0.37 -9.22 -9.71
C VAL A 29 -0.98 -8.96 -8.34
N VAL A 30 -1.86 -7.96 -8.26
CA VAL A 30 -2.51 -7.59 -7.01
C VAL A 30 -3.57 -8.63 -6.62
N GLY A 31 -3.51 -9.12 -5.38
CA GLY A 31 -4.53 -9.98 -4.79
C GLY A 31 -5.25 -9.28 -3.63
N PRO A 32 -6.18 -8.34 -3.89
CA PRO A 32 -6.75 -7.50 -2.84
C PRO A 32 -7.62 -8.28 -1.85
N GLN A 33 -8.19 -9.42 -2.26
CA GLN A 33 -9.04 -10.28 -1.42
C GLN A 33 -8.25 -11.21 -0.50
N LEU A 34 -6.94 -11.40 -0.73
CA LEU A 34 -6.09 -12.25 0.10
C LEU A 34 -5.97 -11.67 1.51
N LYS A 35 -5.75 -12.51 2.51
CA LYS A 35 -5.34 -12.07 3.86
C LYS A 35 -3.84 -11.79 3.89
N LEU A 36 -3.36 -11.07 4.92
CA LEU A 36 -1.96 -10.67 5.01
C LEU A 36 -0.97 -11.84 4.91
N HIS A 37 -1.31 -13.01 5.48
CA HIS A 37 -0.50 -14.23 5.49
C HIS A 37 -0.63 -15.09 4.24
N GLN A 38 -1.48 -14.72 3.28
CA GLN A 38 -1.80 -15.54 2.11
C GLN A 38 -1.16 -14.99 0.84
N CYS A 39 -0.86 -15.89 -0.10
CA CYS A 39 -0.49 -15.54 -1.47
C CYS A 39 -1.28 -16.39 -2.46
N GLY A 40 -1.56 -15.89 -3.67
CA GLY A 40 -2.17 -16.70 -4.71
C GLY A 40 -1.09 -17.36 -5.56
N LEU A 41 -1.10 -18.69 -5.61
CA LEU A 41 -0.17 -19.49 -6.39
C LEU A 41 -0.89 -20.12 -7.60
N PRO A 42 -0.39 -19.91 -8.84
CA PRO A 42 -0.96 -20.52 -10.03
C PRO A 42 -1.03 -22.04 -9.94
N LYS A 43 -2.17 -22.63 -10.28
CA LYS A 43 -2.38 -24.09 -10.27
C LYS A 43 -1.28 -24.89 -10.97
N GLN A 44 -0.84 -24.45 -12.15
CA GLN A 44 0.23 -25.12 -12.90
C GLN A 44 1.59 -25.07 -12.18
N MET A 45 1.91 -23.93 -11.56
CA MET A 45 3.15 -23.77 -10.80
C MET A 45 3.11 -24.62 -9.53
N ALA A 46 1.99 -24.58 -8.80
CA ALA A 46 1.78 -25.40 -7.62
C ALA A 46 1.93 -26.90 -7.94
N LEU A 47 1.31 -27.37 -9.02
CA LEU A 47 1.39 -28.78 -9.41
C LEU A 47 2.83 -29.26 -9.66
N GLU A 48 3.66 -28.44 -10.30
CA GLU A 48 5.07 -28.79 -10.54
C GLU A 48 5.92 -28.71 -9.26
N LEU A 49 5.71 -27.70 -8.40
CA LEU A 49 6.44 -27.58 -7.13
C LEU A 49 6.09 -28.72 -6.16
N PHE A 50 4.82 -29.11 -6.09
CA PHE A 50 4.32 -30.10 -5.13
C PHE A 50 4.22 -31.51 -5.71
N LYS A 51 4.74 -31.73 -6.92
CA LYS A 51 4.59 -32.98 -7.70
C LYS A 51 4.89 -34.26 -6.89
N PRO A 52 6.00 -34.37 -6.12
CA PRO A 52 6.28 -35.59 -5.36
C PRO A 52 5.28 -35.82 -4.22
N PHE A 53 4.81 -34.74 -3.58
CA PHE A 53 3.85 -34.80 -2.47
C PHE A 53 2.48 -35.25 -2.96
N VAL A 54 2.02 -34.70 -4.08
CA VAL A 54 0.77 -35.09 -4.73
C VAL A 54 0.84 -36.56 -5.18
N MET A 55 1.96 -36.99 -5.77
CA MET A 55 2.14 -38.38 -6.18
C MET A 55 2.10 -39.37 -5.01
N LYS A 56 2.71 -39.01 -3.87
CA LYS A 56 2.64 -39.82 -2.64
C LYS A 56 1.20 -39.88 -2.12
N ARG A 57 0.54 -38.73 -1.99
CA ARG A 57 -0.82 -38.64 -1.46
C ARG A 57 -1.85 -39.39 -2.31
N LEU A 58 -1.72 -39.37 -3.64
CA LEU A 58 -2.56 -40.15 -4.55
C LEU A 58 -2.44 -41.68 -4.35
N VAL A 59 -1.26 -42.16 -3.96
CA VAL A 59 -1.05 -43.58 -3.63
C VAL A 59 -1.62 -43.88 -2.25
N ASP A 60 -1.39 -43.02 -1.26
CA ASP A 60 -1.89 -43.18 0.10
C ASP A 60 -3.43 -43.22 0.16
N LEU A 61 -4.10 -42.43 -0.71
CA LEU A 61 -5.56 -42.40 -0.85
C LEU A 61 -6.12 -43.50 -1.76
N ASN A 62 -5.28 -44.42 -2.26
CA ASN A 62 -5.64 -45.50 -3.20
C ASN A 62 -6.26 -45.02 -4.54
N HIS A 63 -6.08 -43.75 -4.90
CA HIS A 63 -6.45 -43.27 -6.24
C HIS A 63 -5.51 -43.79 -7.33
N ALA A 64 -4.25 -44.09 -6.96
CA ALA A 64 -3.26 -44.69 -7.83
C ALA A 64 -2.64 -45.95 -7.19
N GLN A 65 -2.55 -47.04 -7.95
CA GLN A 65 -1.97 -48.31 -7.46
C GLN A 65 -0.44 -48.24 -7.23
N ASN A 66 0.27 -47.36 -7.95
CA ASN A 66 1.72 -47.21 -7.84
C ASN A 66 2.17 -45.81 -8.30
N ILE A 67 3.43 -45.46 -7.96
CA ILE A 67 4.03 -44.16 -8.26
C ILE A 67 4.04 -43.87 -9.78
N LYS A 68 4.21 -44.89 -10.63
CA LYS A 68 4.19 -44.71 -12.10
C LYS A 68 2.80 -44.32 -12.60
N SER A 69 1.75 -44.92 -12.04
CA SER A 69 0.35 -44.57 -12.35
C SER A 69 0.04 -43.16 -11.85
N ALA A 70 0.45 -42.83 -10.61
CA ALA A 70 0.29 -41.48 -10.05
C ALA A 70 0.97 -40.41 -10.93
N LYS A 71 2.19 -40.68 -11.41
CA LYS A 71 2.90 -39.80 -12.34
C LYS A 71 2.09 -39.54 -13.62
N ARG A 72 1.53 -40.59 -14.24
CA ARG A 72 0.68 -40.46 -15.44
C ARG A 72 -0.62 -39.70 -15.17
N MET A 73 -1.20 -39.83 -13.97
CA MET A 73 -2.40 -39.10 -13.57
C MET A 73 -2.11 -37.60 -13.43
N VAL A 74 -0.97 -37.25 -12.83
CA VAL A 74 -0.50 -35.87 -12.68
C VAL A 74 -0.17 -35.25 -14.04
N GLU A 75 0.55 -35.95 -14.91
CA GLU A 75 0.88 -35.48 -16.27
C GLU A 75 -0.36 -35.24 -17.14
N ARG A 76 -1.43 -36.00 -16.91
CA ARG A 76 -2.73 -35.83 -17.59
C ARG A 76 -3.67 -34.84 -16.90
N ALA A 77 -3.25 -34.23 -15.78
CA ALA A 77 -4.03 -33.27 -14.99
C ALA A 77 -5.47 -33.73 -14.72
N ARG A 78 -5.66 -34.98 -14.27
CA ARG A 78 -7.00 -35.51 -13.95
C ARG A 78 -7.67 -34.68 -12.84
N PRO A 79 -9.01 -34.55 -12.84
CA PRO A 79 -9.73 -33.73 -11.86
C PRO A 79 -9.34 -33.99 -10.38
N VAL A 80 -9.25 -35.27 -10.00
CA VAL A 80 -8.88 -35.72 -8.64
C VAL A 80 -7.51 -35.19 -8.17
N VAL A 81 -6.61 -34.88 -9.10
CA VAL A 81 -5.28 -34.35 -8.76
C VAL A 81 -5.40 -32.96 -8.14
N TRP A 82 -6.39 -32.16 -8.54
CA TRP A 82 -6.59 -30.81 -8.02
C TRP A 82 -7.09 -30.81 -6.57
N ASP A 83 -8.00 -31.73 -6.24
CA ASP A 83 -8.52 -31.88 -4.87
C ASP A 83 -7.39 -32.31 -3.92
N VAL A 84 -6.58 -33.28 -4.35
CA VAL A 84 -5.40 -33.74 -3.58
C VAL A 84 -4.34 -32.66 -3.47
N LEU A 85 -4.16 -31.86 -4.53
CA LEU A 85 -3.25 -30.73 -4.51
C LEU A 85 -3.71 -29.72 -3.46
N GLU A 86 -4.99 -29.30 -3.45
CA GLU A 86 -5.51 -28.36 -2.46
C GLU A 86 -5.30 -28.82 -1.01
N GLU A 87 -5.51 -30.11 -0.73
CA GLU A 87 -5.24 -30.71 0.59
C GLU A 87 -3.76 -30.62 0.98
N VAL A 88 -2.84 -30.95 0.05
CA VAL A 88 -1.40 -30.95 0.31
C VAL A 88 -0.87 -29.54 0.60
N ILE A 89 -1.43 -28.52 -0.05
CA ILE A 89 -0.89 -27.16 0.07
C ILE A 89 -1.43 -26.43 1.32
N ALA A 90 -2.60 -26.81 1.84
CA ALA A 90 -3.27 -26.11 2.95
C ALA A 90 -2.37 -25.85 4.19
N GLU A 91 -1.46 -26.77 4.51
CA GLU A 91 -0.56 -26.64 5.67
C GLU A 91 0.90 -26.35 5.29
N HIS A 92 1.19 -26.11 4.01
CA HIS A 92 2.56 -26.01 3.50
C HIS A 92 2.91 -24.56 3.09
N PRO A 93 3.67 -23.81 3.92
CA PRO A 93 4.03 -22.44 3.59
C PRO A 93 5.02 -22.37 2.43
N VAL A 94 4.94 -21.31 1.63
CA VAL A 94 5.89 -21.03 0.53
C VAL A 94 6.65 -19.73 0.80
N LEU A 95 7.90 -19.66 0.34
CA LEU A 95 8.72 -18.46 0.47
C LEU A 95 8.68 -17.65 -0.82
N LEU A 96 8.25 -16.39 -0.73
CA LEU A 96 8.34 -15.44 -1.82
C LEU A 96 9.58 -14.56 -1.64
N ASN A 97 10.30 -14.33 -2.74
CA ASN A 97 11.48 -13.47 -2.79
C ASN A 97 11.45 -12.58 -4.03
N ARG A 98 11.75 -11.29 -3.85
CA ARG A 98 12.00 -10.34 -4.94
C ARG A 98 13.48 -9.97 -5.01
N ALA A 99 14.04 -10.04 -6.21
CA ALA A 99 15.39 -9.55 -6.48
C ALA A 99 15.34 -8.06 -6.90
N PRO A 100 16.26 -7.20 -6.42
CA PRO A 100 17.33 -7.46 -5.45
C PRO A 100 16.83 -7.50 -3.99
N THR A 101 17.33 -8.45 -3.21
CA THR A 101 16.99 -8.57 -1.77
C THR A 101 17.89 -7.65 -0.93
N LEU A 102 17.38 -6.49 -0.54
CA LEU A 102 18.16 -5.49 0.21
C LEU A 102 18.21 -5.74 1.73
N HIS A 103 17.18 -6.39 2.27
CA HIS A 103 17.02 -6.64 3.70
C HIS A 103 16.16 -7.89 3.92
N ARG A 104 16.10 -8.39 5.16
CA ARG A 104 15.40 -9.64 5.50
C ARG A 104 13.93 -9.69 5.07
N LEU A 105 13.22 -8.54 5.05
CA LEU A 105 11.81 -8.48 4.65
C LEU A 105 11.58 -8.70 3.14
N GLY A 106 12.65 -8.77 2.34
CA GLY A 106 12.56 -9.14 0.92
C GLY A 106 12.35 -10.64 0.71
N ILE A 107 12.33 -11.44 1.78
CA ILE A 107 11.93 -12.85 1.78
C ILE A 107 10.91 -13.04 2.90
N GLN A 108 9.70 -13.50 2.56
CA GLN A 108 8.66 -13.80 3.54
C GLN A 108 7.94 -15.10 3.20
N ALA A 109 7.42 -15.76 4.22
CA ALA A 109 6.57 -16.93 4.06
C ALA A 109 5.10 -16.54 3.94
N PHE A 110 4.37 -17.28 3.12
CA PHE A 110 2.94 -17.14 2.89
C PHE A 110 2.28 -18.50 2.82
N GLU A 111 1.01 -18.56 3.17
CA GLU A 111 0.14 -19.69 2.88
C GLU A 111 -0.42 -19.54 1.46
N PRO A 112 -0.08 -20.46 0.55
CA PRO A 112 -0.55 -20.38 -0.82
C PRO A 112 -2.03 -20.77 -0.93
N GLN A 113 -2.77 -19.99 -1.72
CA GLN A 113 -4.10 -20.31 -2.21
C GLN A 113 -4.03 -20.58 -3.70
N LEU A 114 -4.71 -21.63 -4.16
CA LEU A 114 -4.74 -21.95 -5.58
C LEU A 114 -5.52 -20.89 -6.35
N VAL A 115 -4.86 -20.27 -7.33
CA VAL A 115 -5.50 -19.31 -8.24
C VAL A 115 -5.40 -19.76 -9.67
N GLU A 116 -6.38 -19.36 -10.47
CA GLU A 116 -6.37 -19.53 -11.91
C GLU A 116 -5.37 -18.56 -12.58
N GLY A 117 -4.93 -18.92 -13.78
CA GLY A 117 -3.96 -18.14 -14.55
C GLY A 117 -2.51 -18.53 -14.27
N LYS A 118 -1.58 -17.60 -14.54
CA LYS A 118 -0.13 -17.84 -14.49
C LYS A 118 0.63 -16.87 -13.58
N ALA A 119 -0.03 -15.85 -13.06
CA ALA A 119 0.61 -14.81 -12.25
C ALA A 119 0.43 -15.08 -10.75
N ILE A 120 1.44 -14.74 -9.96
CA ILE A 120 1.39 -14.87 -8.49
C ILE A 120 0.61 -13.67 -7.95
N GLN A 121 -0.41 -13.92 -7.13
CA GLN A 121 -1.10 -12.84 -6.44
C GLN A 121 -0.42 -12.57 -5.10
N ILE A 122 -0.13 -11.31 -4.81
CA ILE A 122 0.43 -10.90 -3.52
C ILE A 122 -0.47 -9.89 -2.83
N HIS A 123 -0.39 -9.88 -1.51
CA HIS A 123 -1.11 -8.95 -0.68
C HIS A 123 -0.61 -7.50 -0.88
N PRO A 124 -1.49 -6.49 -1.05
CA PRO A 124 -1.05 -5.10 -1.28
C PRO A 124 -0.16 -4.53 -0.18
N LEU A 125 -0.42 -4.87 1.09
CA LEU A 125 0.34 -4.34 2.23
C LEU A 125 1.78 -4.85 2.33
N VAL A 126 2.12 -5.97 1.67
CA VAL A 126 3.50 -6.48 1.68
C VAL A 126 4.36 -5.90 0.56
N CYS A 127 3.75 -5.19 -0.39
CA CYS A 127 4.47 -4.62 -1.54
C CYS A 127 5.54 -3.62 -1.12
N THR A 128 5.28 -2.84 -0.06
CA THR A 128 6.27 -1.91 0.53
C THR A 128 7.50 -2.64 1.07
N ALA A 129 7.30 -3.80 1.70
CA ALA A 129 8.38 -4.64 2.22
C ALA A 129 9.19 -5.27 1.10
N PHE A 130 8.56 -5.72 0.01
CA PHE A 130 9.30 -6.21 -1.16
C PHE A 130 9.87 -5.09 -2.04
N ASN A 131 9.50 -3.84 -1.78
CA ASN A 131 9.71 -2.70 -2.68
C ASN A 131 9.18 -2.97 -4.09
N ALA A 132 8.08 -3.72 -4.19
CA ALA A 132 7.52 -4.24 -5.44
C ALA A 132 6.33 -3.42 -5.91
N ASP A 133 6.15 -3.35 -7.22
CA ASP A 133 4.98 -2.79 -7.90
C ASP A 133 4.45 -3.79 -8.95
N PHE A 134 3.39 -3.39 -9.68
CA PHE A 134 2.64 -4.28 -10.56
C PHE A 134 2.79 -3.90 -12.04
N ASP A 135 3.95 -3.40 -12.44
CA ASP A 135 4.25 -2.97 -13.82
C ASP A 135 5.04 -4.01 -14.65
N GLY A 136 5.30 -5.19 -14.09
CA GLY A 136 6.05 -6.27 -14.74
C GLY A 136 7.02 -7.01 -13.82
N ASP A 137 7.13 -6.59 -12.56
CA ASP A 137 7.92 -7.25 -11.53
C ASP A 137 7.66 -8.75 -11.41
N GLN A 138 8.71 -9.49 -11.06
CA GLN A 138 8.67 -10.94 -10.92
C GLN A 138 9.16 -11.35 -9.54
N MET A 139 8.51 -12.36 -8.97
CA MET A 139 8.94 -12.96 -7.71
C MET A 139 9.28 -14.43 -7.90
N ALA A 140 10.29 -14.88 -7.16
CA ALA A 140 10.65 -16.28 -7.06
C ALA A 140 9.92 -16.92 -5.86
N VAL A 141 9.42 -18.14 -6.06
CA VAL A 141 8.79 -18.98 -5.04
C VAL A 141 9.74 -20.11 -4.70
N HIS A 142 9.89 -20.43 -3.41
CA HIS A 142 10.66 -21.58 -2.95
C HIS A 142 9.83 -22.39 -1.95
N LEU A 143 9.96 -23.72 -2.02
CA LEU A 143 9.23 -24.64 -1.15
C LEU A 143 10.14 -25.17 -0.02
N PRO A 144 9.87 -24.88 1.27
CA PRO A 144 10.57 -25.51 2.39
C PRO A 144 10.17 -26.99 2.49
N LEU A 145 11.13 -27.92 2.45
CA LEU A 145 10.82 -29.35 2.36
C LEU A 145 10.76 -30.06 3.72
N SER A 146 11.71 -29.79 4.63
CA SER A 146 11.75 -30.47 5.94
C SER A 146 10.72 -29.91 6.90
N ALA A 147 10.30 -30.70 7.89
CA ALA A 147 9.33 -30.28 8.89
C ALA A 147 9.84 -29.08 9.71
N GLU A 148 11.15 -29.06 10.01
CA GLU A 148 11.80 -27.97 10.72
C GLU A 148 11.79 -26.68 9.90
N ALA A 149 12.06 -26.76 8.60
CA ALA A 149 12.04 -25.59 7.71
C ALA A 149 10.61 -25.04 7.53
N GLN A 150 9.61 -25.92 7.46
CA GLN A 150 8.20 -25.51 7.40
C GLN A 150 7.77 -24.82 8.70
N ALA A 151 8.16 -25.37 9.85
CA ALA A 151 7.90 -24.78 11.16
C ALA A 151 8.60 -23.42 11.31
N GLU A 152 9.87 -23.31 10.90
CA GLU A 152 10.62 -22.05 10.90
C GLU A 152 9.95 -21.00 10.03
N ALA A 153 9.54 -21.37 8.81
CA ALA A 153 8.84 -20.47 7.89
C ALA A 153 7.54 -19.93 8.52
N ARG A 154 6.76 -20.80 9.17
CA ARG A 154 5.48 -20.44 9.82
C ARG A 154 5.67 -19.58 11.08
N ILE A 155 6.65 -19.91 11.92
CA ILE A 155 6.86 -19.24 13.21
C ILE A 155 7.61 -17.91 13.04
N LEU A 156 8.63 -17.86 12.17
CA LEU A 156 9.52 -16.70 12.07
C LEU A 156 9.29 -15.88 10.80
N MET A 157 9.04 -16.51 9.66
CA MET A 157 9.07 -15.83 8.35
C MET A 157 7.69 -15.42 7.84
N LEU A 158 6.60 -15.88 8.44
CA LEU A 158 5.24 -15.55 8.02
C LEU A 158 5.05 -14.02 7.98
N SER A 159 4.44 -13.52 6.91
CA SER A 159 4.28 -12.07 6.70
C SER A 159 3.56 -11.36 7.86
N SER A 160 2.60 -12.01 8.51
CA SER A 160 1.88 -11.50 9.69
C SER A 160 2.78 -11.25 10.90
N ASN A 161 3.95 -11.90 10.98
CA ASN A 161 4.91 -11.69 12.06
C ASN A 161 5.82 -10.48 11.83
N ASN A 162 5.90 -10.03 10.58
CA ASN A 162 6.86 -9.06 10.05
C ASN A 162 6.20 -7.69 9.78
N ILE A 163 5.45 -7.18 10.77
CA ILE A 163 4.72 -5.91 10.67
C ILE A 163 5.65 -4.70 10.80
N LEU A 164 6.64 -4.79 11.69
CA LEU A 164 7.57 -3.69 12.01
C LEU A 164 8.90 -3.82 11.26
N SER A 165 9.45 -2.68 10.88
CA SER A 165 10.78 -2.56 10.30
C SER A 165 11.85 -2.91 11.34
N PRO A 166 12.80 -3.80 11.01
CA PRO A 166 13.89 -4.17 11.91
C PRO A 166 14.86 -3.01 12.20
N ALA A 167 14.91 -2.00 11.33
CA ALA A 167 15.90 -0.92 11.41
C ALA A 167 15.49 0.20 12.36
N ASN A 168 14.19 0.50 12.46
CA ASN A 168 13.69 1.67 13.19
C ASN A 168 12.41 1.40 14.01
N GLY A 169 11.91 0.17 14.02
CA GLY A 169 10.72 -0.22 14.78
C GLY A 169 9.40 0.31 14.23
N ARG A 170 9.40 1.07 13.12
CA ARG A 170 8.17 1.61 12.53
C ARG A 170 7.44 0.56 11.67
N PRO A 171 6.10 0.56 11.60
CA PRO A 171 5.29 -0.30 10.75
C PRO A 171 5.66 -0.12 9.27
N ILE A 172 5.93 -1.24 8.61
CA ILE A 172 6.19 -1.27 7.16
C ILE A 172 4.93 -1.64 6.37
N THR A 173 4.02 -2.38 6.99
CA THR A 173 2.79 -2.93 6.40
C THR A 173 1.58 -2.01 6.62
N SER A 174 1.79 -0.70 6.47
CA SER A 174 0.68 0.28 6.54
C SER A 174 -0.01 0.42 5.18
N PRO A 175 -1.32 0.69 5.13
CA PRO A 175 -2.01 1.00 3.88
C PRO A 175 -1.36 2.18 3.15
N THR A 176 -1.33 2.10 1.82
CA THR A 176 -0.69 3.08 0.93
C THR A 176 -1.64 3.50 -0.19
N GLN A 177 -1.34 4.63 -0.83
CA GLN A 177 -2.02 5.10 -2.04
C GLN A 177 -3.55 5.12 -1.88
N ASP A 178 -4.27 4.41 -2.74
CA ASP A 178 -5.72 4.43 -2.86
C ASP A 178 -6.43 4.02 -1.57
N MET A 179 -5.83 3.09 -0.80
CA MET A 179 -6.37 2.71 0.51
C MET A 179 -6.39 3.91 1.46
N VAL A 180 -5.32 4.70 1.48
CA VAL A 180 -5.24 5.92 2.30
C VAL A 180 -6.25 6.95 1.81
N LEU A 181 -6.38 7.12 0.50
CA LEU A 181 -7.34 8.06 -0.09
C LEU A 181 -8.78 7.71 0.29
N GLY A 182 -9.14 6.41 0.23
CA GLY A 182 -10.47 5.93 0.63
C GLY A 182 -10.76 6.13 2.12
N LEU A 183 -9.79 5.83 2.99
CA LEU A 183 -9.92 6.05 4.44
C LEU A 183 -9.99 7.54 4.79
N TYR A 184 -9.22 8.38 4.10
CA TYR A 184 -9.28 9.83 4.25
C TYR A 184 -10.62 10.40 3.79
N HIS A 185 -11.12 9.97 2.63
CA HIS A 185 -12.44 10.36 2.16
C HIS A 185 -13.53 9.93 3.15
N LEU A 186 -13.46 8.70 3.67
CA LEU A 186 -14.41 8.19 4.65
C LEU A 186 -14.41 9.04 5.95
N THR A 187 -13.24 9.50 6.40
CA THR A 187 -13.11 10.16 7.71
C THR A 187 -13.21 11.68 7.67
N MET A 188 -13.19 12.27 6.47
CA MET A 188 -13.35 13.71 6.26
C MET A 188 -14.71 14.22 6.73
N ILE A 189 -14.74 15.42 7.30
CA ILE A 189 -15.95 16.14 7.66
C ILE A 189 -16.29 17.19 6.60
N ARG A 190 -17.57 17.33 6.29
CA ARG A 190 -18.11 18.43 5.48
C ARG A 190 -19.23 19.15 6.22
N ASP A 191 -19.19 20.47 6.19
CA ASP A 191 -20.21 21.33 6.79
C ASP A 191 -21.39 21.50 5.83
N GLY A 192 -22.61 21.57 6.34
CA GLY A 192 -23.83 21.78 5.55
C GLY A 192 -24.30 20.55 4.76
N GLU A 193 -23.82 19.36 5.11
CA GLU A 193 -24.24 18.11 4.45
C GLU A 193 -25.63 17.65 4.92
N LEU A 194 -26.25 16.80 4.09
CA LEU A 194 -27.56 16.24 4.40
C LEU A 194 -27.52 15.44 5.71
N GLY A 195 -28.41 15.78 6.64
CA GLY A 195 -28.53 15.09 7.92
C GLY A 195 -27.64 15.61 9.04
N GLU A 196 -26.98 16.76 8.86
CA GLU A 196 -26.22 17.43 9.92
C GLU A 196 -27.06 17.65 11.20
N GLY A 197 -26.48 17.36 12.35
CA GLY A 197 -27.09 17.52 13.67
C GLY A 197 -28.06 16.39 14.08
N ARG A 198 -28.33 15.41 13.20
CA ARG A 198 -29.17 14.25 13.55
C ARG A 198 -28.50 13.37 14.59
N ALA A 199 -29.33 12.73 15.42
CA ALA A 199 -28.90 11.81 16.45
C ALA A 199 -29.39 10.39 16.15
N PHE A 200 -28.52 9.41 16.38
CA PHE A 200 -28.77 7.98 16.15
C PHE A 200 -28.47 7.17 17.40
N SER A 201 -29.30 6.16 17.64
CA SER A 201 -29.23 5.31 18.83
C SER A 201 -28.20 4.19 18.72
N SER A 202 -27.79 3.84 17.50
CA SER A 202 -26.76 2.84 17.16
C SER A 202 -26.13 3.13 15.80
N LEU A 203 -25.00 2.47 15.51
CA LEU A 203 -24.34 2.54 14.21
C LEU A 203 -25.24 1.96 13.09
N ALA A 204 -25.94 0.87 13.37
CA ALA A 204 -26.84 0.22 12.40
C ALA A 204 -27.98 1.15 11.94
N GLU A 205 -28.52 1.97 12.85
CA GLU A 205 -29.55 2.97 12.52
C GLU A 205 -28.99 4.06 11.59
N ALA A 206 -27.77 4.51 11.84
CA ALA A 206 -27.11 5.52 11.01
C ALA A 206 -26.78 4.97 9.61
N ILE A 207 -26.37 3.69 9.50
CA ILE A 207 -26.18 3.01 8.21
C ILE A 207 -27.50 2.93 7.45
N MET A 208 -28.57 2.49 8.09
CA MET A 208 -29.90 2.44 7.47
C MET A 208 -30.36 3.81 6.97
N ALA A 209 -30.11 4.87 7.75
CA ALA A 209 -30.45 6.24 7.36
C ALA A 209 -29.64 6.72 6.14
N HIS A 210 -28.38 6.31 6.02
CA HIS A 210 -27.53 6.58 4.87
C HIS A 210 -27.98 5.79 3.63
N ASP A 211 -28.35 4.51 3.80
CA ASP A 211 -28.86 3.67 2.71
C ASP A 211 -30.20 4.20 2.15
N GLN A 212 -30.98 4.88 2.99
CA GLN A 212 -32.19 5.63 2.59
C GLN A 212 -31.88 7.01 1.99
N HIS A 213 -30.61 7.38 1.82
CA HIS A 213 -30.15 8.68 1.35
C HIS A 213 -30.65 9.86 2.20
N SER A 214 -30.87 9.64 3.51
CA SER A 214 -31.35 10.67 4.44
C SER A 214 -30.23 11.33 5.27
N VAL A 215 -29.02 10.76 5.23
CA VAL A 215 -27.80 11.27 5.86
C VAL A 215 -26.60 11.02 4.96
N SER A 216 -25.72 12.00 4.83
CA SER A 216 -24.43 11.88 4.13
C SER A 216 -23.35 11.27 5.03
N LEU A 217 -22.41 10.52 4.44
CA LEU A 217 -21.30 9.88 5.17
C LEU A 217 -20.46 10.86 6.01
N GLN A 218 -20.32 12.08 5.51
CA GLN A 218 -19.41 13.11 6.02
C GLN A 218 -20.15 14.19 6.83
N ALA A 219 -21.47 14.04 7.01
CA ALA A 219 -22.27 14.94 7.84
C ALA A 219 -21.96 14.75 9.33
N LYS A 220 -21.90 15.86 10.07
CA LYS A 220 -21.75 15.82 11.53
C LYS A 220 -23.03 15.32 12.17
N ILE A 221 -22.95 14.19 12.87
CA ILE A 221 -24.07 13.52 13.52
C ILE A 221 -23.69 13.09 14.94
N LYS A 222 -24.70 12.80 15.76
CA LYS A 222 -24.50 12.27 17.12
C LYS A 222 -24.82 10.79 17.11
N ILE A 223 -23.85 9.94 17.39
CA ILE A 223 -24.05 8.49 17.45
C ILE A 223 -23.78 8.02 18.87
N ARG A 224 -24.68 7.19 19.41
CA ARG A 224 -24.41 6.46 20.65
C ARG A 224 -23.56 5.23 20.33
N LEU A 225 -22.36 5.16 20.91
CA LEU A 225 -21.47 4.02 20.73
C LEU A 225 -21.94 2.83 21.56
N ASP A 226 -22.10 1.69 20.89
CA ASP A 226 -22.42 0.42 21.54
C ASP A 226 -21.28 0.02 22.49
N GLY A 227 -21.62 -0.48 23.69
CA GLY A 227 -20.67 -0.86 24.74
C GLY A 227 -20.33 0.22 25.76
N SER A 228 -20.15 1.48 25.35
CA SER A 228 -19.87 2.59 26.31
C SER A 228 -21.12 3.37 26.73
N GLY A 229 -22.19 3.30 25.95
CA GLY A 229 -23.42 4.09 26.15
C GLY A 229 -23.23 5.60 25.97
N LYS A 230 -22.02 6.06 25.62
CA LYS A 230 -21.70 7.48 25.41
C LYS A 230 -22.16 7.91 24.02
N THR A 231 -22.78 9.08 23.96
CA THR A 231 -23.09 9.75 22.70
C THR A 231 -21.88 10.59 22.31
N VAL A 232 -21.33 10.33 21.13
CA VAL A 232 -20.22 11.10 20.56
C VAL A 232 -20.72 11.89 19.35
N GLU A 233 -20.18 13.08 19.18
CA GLU A 233 -20.38 13.89 17.97
C GLU A 233 -19.29 13.51 16.98
N THR A 234 -19.68 12.92 15.85
CA THR A 234 -18.74 12.37 14.85
C THR A 234 -19.43 12.30 13.48
N THR A 235 -18.86 11.59 12.51
CA THR A 235 -19.50 11.30 11.22
C THR A 235 -19.79 9.81 11.09
N LEU A 236 -20.74 9.46 10.20
CA LEU A 236 -21.00 8.05 9.90
C LEU A 236 -19.73 7.37 9.39
N GLY A 237 -18.96 8.05 8.55
CA GLY A 237 -17.71 7.50 8.03
C GLY A 237 -16.64 7.26 9.11
N ARG A 238 -16.49 8.17 10.08
CA ARG A 238 -15.60 7.94 11.24
C ARG A 238 -16.10 6.79 12.12
N ALA A 239 -17.39 6.64 12.31
CA ALA A 239 -17.94 5.52 13.07
C ALA A 239 -17.68 4.17 12.36
N LEU A 240 -17.85 4.10 11.05
CA LEU A 240 -17.51 2.92 10.23
C LEU A 240 -16.00 2.61 10.25
N PHE A 241 -15.16 3.64 10.27
CA PHE A 241 -13.71 3.46 10.42
C PHE A 241 -13.35 2.81 11.76
N ASN A 242 -14.01 3.22 12.84
CA ASN A 242 -13.75 2.68 14.17
C ASN A 242 -14.27 1.24 14.35
N GLU A 243 -15.28 0.81 13.59
CA GLU A 243 -15.71 -0.60 13.56
C GLU A 243 -14.61 -1.55 13.03
N ALA A 244 -13.73 -1.04 12.15
CA ALA A 244 -12.59 -1.81 11.66
C ALA A 244 -11.45 -1.94 12.68
N LEU A 245 -11.48 -1.18 13.77
CA LEU A 245 -10.49 -1.21 14.85
C LEU A 245 -10.94 -2.15 15.99
N PRO A 246 -10.02 -2.60 16.86
CA PRO A 246 -10.40 -3.35 18.05
C PRO A 246 -11.38 -2.59 18.94
N ALA A 247 -12.34 -3.28 19.55
CA ALA A 247 -13.43 -2.65 20.32
C ALA A 247 -12.97 -1.81 21.53
N ASP A 248 -11.80 -2.13 22.06
CA ASP A 248 -11.14 -1.44 23.19
C ASP A 248 -10.17 -0.33 22.73
N PHE A 249 -9.98 -0.17 21.41
CA PHE A 249 -9.14 0.89 20.86
C PHE A 249 -9.81 2.27 21.03
N PRO A 250 -9.06 3.32 21.40
CA PRO A 250 -9.65 4.66 21.56
C PRO A 250 -10.28 5.17 20.27
N PHE A 251 -11.50 5.72 20.39
CA PHE A 251 -12.25 6.23 19.25
C PHE A 251 -11.46 7.30 18.50
N VAL A 252 -11.25 7.08 17.20
CA VAL A 252 -10.52 7.97 16.31
C VAL A 252 -11.48 8.99 15.72
N ASP A 253 -11.40 10.23 16.20
CA ASP A 253 -12.23 11.35 15.73
C ASP A 253 -11.40 12.43 15.02
N LEU A 254 -10.66 12.02 13.99
CA LEU A 254 -9.82 12.89 13.18
C LEU A 254 -9.78 12.42 11.73
N ASP A 255 -9.35 13.29 10.83
CA ASP A 255 -9.16 12.95 9.41
C ASP A 255 -7.93 12.05 9.28
N VAL A 256 -8.13 10.82 8.81
CA VAL A 256 -7.09 9.80 8.78
C VAL A 256 -6.23 9.98 7.52
N THR A 257 -5.18 10.78 7.65
CA THR A 257 -4.10 10.90 6.66
C THR A 257 -3.09 9.76 6.81
N LYS A 258 -2.18 9.59 5.83
CA LYS A 258 -1.08 8.61 5.89
C LYS A 258 -0.27 8.68 7.18
N LYS A 259 -0.01 9.90 7.69
CA LYS A 259 0.75 10.09 8.93
C LYS A 259 -0.04 9.58 10.14
N GLN A 260 -1.32 9.93 10.22
CA GLN A 260 -2.19 9.49 11.31
C GLN A 260 -2.41 7.98 11.28
N LEU A 261 -2.56 7.40 10.08
CA LEU A 261 -2.64 5.96 9.91
C LEU A 261 -1.37 5.25 10.40
N GLY A 262 -0.19 5.82 10.12
CA GLY A 262 1.07 5.33 10.69
C GLY A 262 1.04 5.29 12.22
N THR A 263 0.61 6.38 12.86
CA THR A 263 0.49 6.46 14.33
C THR A 263 -0.55 5.48 14.90
N ILE A 264 -1.66 5.25 14.20
CA ILE A 264 -2.67 4.26 14.60
C ILE A 264 -2.05 2.86 14.54
N VAL A 265 -1.37 2.51 13.45
CA VAL A 265 -0.74 1.19 13.29
C VAL A 265 0.42 1.00 14.27
N ASP A 266 1.22 2.04 14.55
CA ASP A 266 2.25 2.05 15.60
C ASP A 266 1.64 1.65 16.95
N ARG A 267 0.56 2.31 17.34
CA ARG A 267 -0.15 2.04 18.60
C ARG A 267 -0.76 0.64 18.63
N LEU A 268 -1.36 0.19 17.51
CA LEU A 268 -1.88 -1.17 17.41
C LEU A 268 -0.77 -2.20 17.61
N ALA A 269 0.40 -2.00 17.00
CA ALA A 269 1.54 -2.90 17.13
C ALA A 269 2.14 -2.94 18.54
N GLU A 270 2.01 -1.88 19.32
CA GLU A 270 2.51 -1.80 20.69
C GLU A 270 1.59 -2.49 21.71
N PHE A 271 0.27 -2.27 21.60
CA PHE A 271 -0.68 -2.71 22.63
C PHE A 271 -1.42 -4.01 22.31
N TYR A 272 -1.45 -4.44 21.04
CA TYR A 272 -2.25 -5.59 20.61
C TYR A 272 -1.40 -6.77 20.13
N PRO A 273 -1.90 -8.01 20.30
CA PRO A 273 -1.27 -9.17 19.70
C PRO A 273 -1.20 -9.05 18.17
N LYS A 274 -0.12 -9.54 17.57
CA LYS A 274 0.12 -9.47 16.11
C LYS A 274 -1.03 -10.01 15.26
N VAL A 275 -1.76 -11.01 15.76
CA VAL A 275 -2.93 -11.60 15.09
C VAL A 275 -4.05 -10.57 14.95
N VAL A 276 -4.33 -9.81 16.01
CA VAL A 276 -5.34 -8.74 16.02
C VAL A 276 -4.91 -7.61 15.10
N VAL A 277 -3.62 -7.23 15.15
CA VAL A 277 -3.07 -6.18 14.27
C VAL A 277 -3.18 -6.59 12.80
N ALA A 278 -2.82 -7.83 12.44
CA ALA A 278 -2.94 -8.34 11.09
C ALA A 278 -4.40 -8.34 10.58
N ALA A 279 -5.35 -8.79 11.41
CA ALA A 279 -6.77 -8.75 11.08
C ALA A 279 -7.28 -7.32 10.90
N THR A 280 -6.85 -6.39 11.76
CA THR A 280 -7.18 -4.97 11.69
C THR A 280 -6.63 -4.35 10.40
N LEU A 281 -5.39 -4.66 10.03
CA LEU A 281 -4.78 -4.19 8.77
C LEU A 281 -5.54 -4.71 7.54
N ASP A 282 -5.97 -5.97 7.55
CA ASP A 282 -6.81 -6.55 6.48
C ASP A 282 -8.18 -5.87 6.40
N ALA A 283 -8.79 -5.52 7.54
CA ALA A 283 -10.04 -4.77 7.60
C ALA A 283 -9.88 -3.34 7.06
N LEU A 284 -8.84 -2.61 7.50
CA LEU A 284 -8.51 -1.26 7.03
C LEU A 284 -8.21 -1.22 5.52
N LYS A 285 -7.48 -2.22 5.00
CA LYS A 285 -7.27 -2.39 3.56
C LYS A 285 -8.61 -2.53 2.83
N SER A 286 -9.46 -3.44 3.28
CA SER A 286 -10.74 -3.73 2.64
C SER A 286 -11.67 -2.52 2.66
N LEU A 287 -11.72 -1.82 3.79
CA LEU A 287 -12.47 -0.58 3.97
C LEU A 287 -11.93 0.54 3.06
N GLY A 288 -10.61 0.70 3.00
CA GLY A 288 -9.95 1.68 2.16
C GLY A 288 -10.25 1.48 0.68
N PHE A 289 -10.15 0.25 0.16
CA PHE A 289 -10.51 -0.04 -1.23
C PHE A 289 -12.00 0.18 -1.49
N HIS A 290 -12.87 -0.28 -0.59
CA HIS A 290 -14.32 -0.14 -0.74
C HIS A 290 -14.74 1.33 -0.90
N TRP A 291 -14.26 2.19 0.00
CA TRP A 291 -14.61 3.61 -0.02
C TRP A 291 -13.84 4.41 -1.05
N ALA A 292 -12.62 4.01 -1.43
CA ALA A 292 -11.91 4.64 -2.55
C ALA A 292 -12.70 4.49 -3.86
N THR A 293 -13.26 3.30 -4.14
CA THR A 293 -14.09 3.09 -5.32
C THR A 293 -15.38 3.90 -5.28
N ARG A 294 -16.08 3.93 -4.13
CA ARG A 294 -17.34 4.69 -3.97
C ARG A 294 -17.14 6.20 -3.99
N ALA A 295 -15.99 6.69 -3.55
CA ALA A 295 -15.68 8.10 -3.58
C ALA A 295 -15.63 8.65 -5.02
N GLY A 296 -15.39 7.78 -6.02
CA GLY A 296 -15.40 8.17 -7.44
C GLY A 296 -14.39 9.27 -7.78
N ILE A 297 -13.30 9.37 -7.02
CA ILE A 297 -12.31 10.44 -7.16
C ILE A 297 -11.59 10.26 -8.50
N THR A 298 -11.69 11.29 -9.34
CA THR A 298 -11.02 11.38 -10.64
C THR A 298 -10.17 12.65 -10.68
N ILE A 299 -9.24 12.73 -11.63
CA ILE A 299 -8.47 13.95 -11.90
C ILE A 299 -8.77 14.42 -13.31
N GLY A 300 -9.34 15.62 -13.41
CA GLY A 300 -9.46 16.39 -14.64
C GLY A 300 -8.40 17.50 -14.74
N ILE A 301 -8.30 18.09 -15.93
CA ILE A 301 -7.41 19.23 -16.17
C ILE A 301 -7.84 20.50 -15.40
N GLU A 302 -9.14 20.60 -15.10
CA GLU A 302 -9.76 21.70 -14.36
C GLU A 302 -9.46 21.62 -12.85
N ASP A 303 -9.20 20.41 -12.33
CA ASP A 303 -8.85 20.21 -10.92
C ASP A 303 -7.49 20.80 -10.58
N VAL A 304 -6.62 21.05 -11.57
CA VAL A 304 -5.35 21.73 -11.34
C VAL A 304 -5.58 23.24 -11.41
N VAL A 305 -5.95 23.82 -10.26
CA VAL A 305 -6.27 25.25 -10.13
C VAL A 305 -5.01 26.10 -10.26
N THR A 306 -5.08 27.15 -11.07
CA THR A 306 -4.00 28.15 -11.18
C THR A 306 -4.26 29.28 -10.19
N PRO A 307 -3.27 29.71 -9.38
CA PRO A 307 -3.48 30.80 -8.43
C PRO A 307 -3.89 32.09 -9.16
N PRO A 308 -4.94 32.81 -8.68
CA PRO A 308 -5.47 33.98 -9.37
C PRO A 308 -4.44 35.12 -9.45
N ARG A 309 -3.67 35.31 -8.37
CA ARG A 309 -2.63 36.36 -8.27
C ARG A 309 -1.31 36.00 -8.92
N LYS A 310 -1.23 34.87 -9.64
CA LYS A 310 0.00 34.41 -10.28
C LYS A 310 0.64 35.48 -11.17
N LYS A 311 -0.16 36.14 -12.02
CA LYS A 311 0.35 37.16 -12.95
C LYS A 311 0.94 38.36 -12.21
N GLU A 312 0.24 38.86 -11.20
CA GLU A 312 0.69 39.98 -10.36
C GLU A 312 2.03 39.68 -9.67
N ILE A 313 2.16 38.47 -9.11
CA ILE A 313 3.39 38.03 -8.45
C ILE A 313 4.55 38.01 -9.45
N LEU A 314 4.32 37.43 -10.64
CA LEU A 314 5.35 37.34 -11.68
C LEU A 314 5.79 38.71 -12.19
N GLU A 315 4.85 39.61 -12.48
CA GLU A 315 5.15 40.97 -12.93
C GLU A 315 5.97 41.77 -11.90
N SER A 316 5.68 41.59 -10.61
CA SER A 316 6.45 42.22 -9.52
C SER A 316 7.90 41.76 -9.50
N TYR A 317 8.14 40.45 -9.63
CA TYR A 317 9.48 39.88 -9.61
C TYR A 317 10.24 40.09 -10.93
N GLU A 318 9.54 40.14 -12.06
CA GLU A 318 10.12 40.50 -13.36
C GLU A 318 10.64 41.94 -13.34
N THR A 319 9.88 42.88 -12.76
CA THR A 319 10.33 44.27 -12.54
C THR A 319 11.56 44.34 -11.64
N GLN A 320 11.70 43.45 -10.65
CA GLN A 320 12.89 43.39 -9.80
C GLN A 320 14.09 42.82 -10.56
N ALA A 321 13.89 41.77 -11.37
CA ALA A 321 14.93 41.19 -12.20
C ALA A 321 15.45 42.20 -13.24
N ASP A 322 14.56 42.99 -13.85
CA ASP A 322 14.92 44.04 -14.81
C ASP A 322 15.77 45.15 -14.17
N LYS A 323 15.52 45.49 -12.90
CA LYS A 323 16.36 46.45 -12.15
C LYS A 323 17.78 45.93 -11.96
N VAL A 324 17.93 44.65 -11.59
CA VAL A 324 19.24 44.00 -11.43
C VAL A 324 19.97 43.95 -12.77
N GLN A 325 19.27 43.60 -13.85
CA GLN A 325 19.83 43.60 -15.20
C GLN A 325 20.27 45.02 -15.65
N SER A 326 19.49 46.06 -15.36
CA SER A 326 19.86 47.45 -15.65
C SER A 326 21.07 47.93 -14.83
N GLN A 327 21.23 47.48 -13.58
CA GLN A 327 22.40 47.80 -12.77
C GLN A 327 23.68 47.18 -13.34
N TYR A 328 23.58 45.94 -13.83
CA TYR A 328 24.69 45.28 -14.52
C TYR A 328 25.09 46.02 -15.81
N GLU A 329 24.12 46.42 -16.63
CA GLU A 329 24.37 47.18 -17.87
C GLU A 329 25.02 48.55 -17.62
N LYS A 330 24.75 49.16 -16.46
CA LYS A 330 25.39 50.40 -16.00
C LYS A 330 26.75 50.18 -15.33
N GLY A 331 27.20 48.93 -15.19
CA GLY A 331 28.47 48.57 -14.56
C GLY A 331 28.50 48.72 -13.04
N LEU A 332 27.34 48.75 -12.38
CA LEU A 332 27.22 48.91 -10.91
C LEU A 332 27.45 47.60 -10.14
N ILE A 333 27.24 46.45 -10.79
CA ILE A 333 27.37 45.11 -10.20
C ILE A 333 28.14 44.17 -11.15
N THR A 334 28.74 43.14 -10.59
CA THR A 334 29.46 42.09 -11.34
C THR A 334 28.50 41.03 -11.91
N ASP A 335 28.98 40.20 -12.85
CA ASP A 335 28.15 39.10 -13.40
C ASP A 335 27.79 38.05 -12.34
N ASP A 336 28.69 37.78 -11.39
CA ASP A 336 28.46 36.82 -10.33
C ASP A 336 27.40 37.33 -9.33
N GLU A 337 27.47 38.60 -8.94
CA GLU A 337 26.44 39.26 -8.11
C GLU A 337 25.09 39.28 -8.82
N ARG A 338 25.06 39.64 -10.12
CA ARG A 338 23.85 39.57 -10.95
C ARG A 338 23.22 38.17 -10.91
N ARG A 339 24.02 37.12 -11.14
CA ARG A 339 23.52 35.74 -11.16
C ARG A 339 22.95 35.35 -9.79
N GLN A 340 23.64 35.70 -8.71
CA GLN A 340 23.18 35.38 -7.35
C GLN A 340 21.88 36.09 -7.00
N GLU A 341 21.76 37.40 -7.31
CA GLU A 341 20.53 38.15 -7.06
C GLU A 341 19.35 37.64 -7.92
N LEU A 342 19.58 37.33 -9.20
CA LEU A 342 18.54 36.76 -10.06
C LEU A 342 18.06 35.39 -9.54
N ILE A 343 18.97 34.53 -9.07
CA ILE A 343 18.62 33.26 -8.44
C ILE A 343 17.76 33.50 -7.20
N GLU A 344 18.11 34.47 -6.36
CA GLU A 344 17.34 34.79 -5.15
C GLU A 344 15.93 35.31 -5.47
N ILE A 345 15.82 36.23 -6.44
CA ILE A 345 14.54 36.79 -6.92
C ILE A 345 13.61 35.66 -7.41
N TRP A 346 14.09 34.81 -8.31
CA TRP A 346 13.26 33.73 -8.86
C TRP A 346 12.97 32.61 -7.86
N THR A 347 13.86 32.39 -6.88
CA THR A 347 13.61 31.46 -5.77
C THR A 347 12.47 31.98 -4.89
N LYS A 348 12.47 33.28 -4.55
CA LYS A 348 11.40 33.93 -3.80
C LYS A 348 10.07 33.92 -4.57
N ALA A 349 10.10 34.26 -5.87
CA ALA A 349 8.93 34.20 -6.75
C ALA A 349 8.30 32.80 -6.79
N THR A 350 9.13 31.77 -6.95
CA THR A 350 8.67 30.38 -6.98
C THR A 350 8.05 29.94 -5.64
N ALA A 351 8.59 30.42 -4.52
CA ALA A 351 8.05 30.15 -3.19
C ALA A 351 6.71 30.86 -2.95
N GLU A 352 6.59 32.14 -3.33
CA GLU A 352 5.37 32.93 -3.18
C GLU A 352 4.22 32.38 -4.04
N VAL A 353 4.47 32.07 -5.31
CA VAL A 353 3.48 31.40 -6.19
C VAL A 353 3.06 30.05 -5.62
N GLY A 354 3.99 29.31 -5.00
CA GLY A 354 3.68 28.04 -4.34
C GLY A 354 2.74 28.21 -3.15
N LYS A 355 2.99 29.20 -2.30
CA LYS A 355 2.16 29.48 -1.13
C LYS A 355 0.75 29.94 -1.52
N GLU A 356 0.65 30.86 -2.49
CA GLU A 356 -0.63 31.32 -3.02
C GLU A 356 -1.45 30.16 -3.63
N MET A 357 -0.77 29.20 -4.26
CA MET A 357 -1.41 28.00 -4.79
C MET A 357 -1.97 27.10 -3.70
N GLU A 358 -1.25 26.92 -2.59
CA GLU A 358 -1.69 26.12 -1.45
C GLU A 358 -2.91 26.72 -0.74
N GLU A 359 -2.92 28.04 -0.54
CA GLU A 359 -3.99 28.74 0.18
C GLU A 359 -5.30 28.79 -0.62
N ASN A 360 -5.22 28.91 -1.95
CA ASN A 360 -6.40 28.99 -2.82
C ASN A 360 -6.94 27.63 -3.28
N PHE A 361 -6.31 26.51 -2.88
CA PHE A 361 -6.72 25.21 -3.37
C PHE A 361 -7.96 24.71 -2.61
N PRO A 362 -9.08 24.39 -3.29
CA PRO A 362 -10.28 23.93 -2.61
C PRO A 362 -10.05 22.60 -1.88
N ARG A 363 -10.47 22.49 -0.62
CA ARG A 363 -10.27 21.27 0.19
C ARG A 363 -10.90 20.01 -0.39
N LEU A 364 -12.01 20.18 -1.12
CA LEU A 364 -12.75 19.07 -1.76
C LEU A 364 -12.23 18.70 -3.14
N ASN A 365 -11.20 19.42 -3.63
CA ASN A 365 -10.61 19.12 -4.92
C ASN A 365 -9.87 17.76 -4.87
N PRO A 366 -10.09 16.87 -5.84
CA PRO A 366 -9.41 15.58 -5.94
C PRO A 366 -7.89 15.63 -5.79
N VAL A 367 -7.24 16.60 -6.46
CA VAL A 367 -5.79 16.77 -6.45
C VAL A 367 -5.30 17.17 -5.06
N TRP A 368 -6.06 18.03 -4.37
CA TRP A 368 -5.78 18.38 -2.98
C TRP A 368 -5.92 17.19 -2.06
N MET A 369 -7.03 16.45 -2.18
CA MET A 369 -7.29 15.27 -1.35
C MET A 369 -6.17 14.23 -1.49
N MET A 370 -5.66 13.99 -2.70
CA MET A 370 -4.58 13.03 -2.93
C MET A 370 -3.26 13.44 -2.27
N VAL A 371 -2.91 14.72 -2.33
CA VAL A 371 -1.65 15.23 -1.74
C VAL A 371 -1.77 15.42 -0.23
N PHE A 372 -2.86 16.01 0.25
CA PHE A 372 -3.06 16.26 1.68
C PHE A 372 -3.24 14.97 2.48
N SER A 373 -3.97 13.98 1.94
CA SER A 373 -4.06 12.65 2.55
C SER A 373 -2.70 11.93 2.61
N GLY A 374 -1.73 12.34 1.80
CA GLY A 374 -0.46 11.66 1.63
C GLY A 374 -0.56 10.34 0.87
N ALA A 375 -1.69 10.10 0.17
CA ALA A 375 -1.91 8.94 -0.66
C ALA A 375 -0.92 8.91 -1.83
N ARG A 376 -0.88 9.99 -2.62
CA ARG A 376 0.02 10.12 -3.77
C ARG A 376 0.27 11.58 -4.13
N GLY A 377 1.50 11.87 -4.51
CA GLY A 377 1.92 13.18 -4.98
C GLY A 377 2.46 14.08 -3.87
N ASN A 378 3.08 15.18 -4.28
CA ASN A 378 3.56 16.24 -3.40
C ASN A 378 3.12 17.59 -3.96
N MET A 379 2.96 18.58 -3.08
CA MET A 379 2.61 19.95 -3.46
C MET A 379 3.61 20.56 -4.45
N MET A 380 4.90 20.20 -4.31
CA MET A 380 5.93 20.60 -5.28
C MET A 380 5.63 20.11 -6.71
N GLN A 381 5.03 18.93 -6.88
CA GLN A 381 4.67 18.40 -8.20
C GLN A 381 3.46 19.16 -8.76
N ILE A 382 2.46 19.47 -7.93
CA ILE A 382 1.30 20.29 -8.32
C ILE A 382 1.77 21.69 -8.76
N ARG A 383 2.70 22.30 -7.99
CA ARG A 383 3.32 23.58 -8.32
C ARG A 383 3.99 23.57 -9.69
N GLN A 384 4.64 22.48 -10.07
CA GLN A 384 5.27 22.36 -11.39
C GLN A 384 4.26 22.30 -12.55
N ILE A 385 3.02 21.83 -12.31
CA ILE A 385 2.00 21.69 -13.36
C ILE A 385 1.31 23.04 -13.67
N ARG A 386 0.90 23.81 -12.65
CA ARG A 386 0.15 25.08 -12.85
C ARG A 386 0.73 26.31 -12.15
N GLY A 387 1.61 26.13 -11.17
CA GLY A 387 2.32 27.22 -10.51
C GLY A 387 3.46 27.74 -11.39
N MET A 388 4.68 27.28 -11.13
CA MET A 388 5.88 27.63 -11.89
C MET A 388 6.90 26.49 -11.74
N ARG A 389 7.65 26.18 -12.80
CA ARG A 389 8.74 25.18 -12.72
C ARG A 389 9.88 25.65 -11.81
N GLY A 390 10.14 26.96 -11.82
CA GLY A 390 11.23 27.60 -11.09
C GLY A 390 12.54 27.54 -11.87
N LEU A 391 13.65 27.63 -11.14
CA LEU A 391 15.00 27.52 -11.67
C LEU A 391 15.32 26.07 -12.06
N MET A 392 16.08 25.88 -13.14
CA MET A 392 16.56 24.58 -13.62
C MET A 392 18.07 24.53 -13.66
#